data_AF-A0A2K3LY32-F1
#
_entry.id   AF-A0A2K3LY32-F1
#
_cell.length_a   1.000
_cell.length_b   1.000
_cell.length_c   1.000
_cell.angle_alpha   90.00
_cell.angle_beta   90.00
_cell.angle_gamma   90.00
#
_symmetry.space_group_name_H-M   'P 1'
#
loop_
_entity.id
_entity.type
_entity.pdbx_description
1 polymer ?
#
loop_
_entity_poly.entity_id
_entity_poly.type
_entity_poly.pdbx_seq_one_letter_code
_entity_poly.pdbx_strand_id
1 'polypeptide(L)' 'RDVVIDMLRGSGPNGKLRKAEILEAARRKLGRDVPNTEYIKAVSELCISKGSYWVLKSGDGSKQ' A
#
# COMPACT_ATOMS: atom_id res chain seq x y z
N ARG A 1 -0.67 -8.55 2.14
CA ARG A 1 0.66 -8.11 1.64
C ARG A 1 0.71 -8.05 0.11
N ASP A 2 0.44 -9.15 -0.60
CA ASP A 2 0.52 -9.24 -2.08
C ASP A 2 -0.21 -8.11 -2.83
N VAL A 3 -1.46 -7.82 -2.44
CA VAL A 3 -2.27 -6.72 -3.00
C VAL A 3 -1.56 -5.37 -2.95
N VAL A 4 -0.93 -5.05 -1.82
CA VAL A 4 -0.24 -3.76 -1.65
C VAL A 4 0.96 -3.68 -2.59
N ILE A 5 1.70 -4.78 -2.77
CA ILE A 5 2.83 -4.85 -3.69
C ILE A 5 2.37 -4.65 -5.14
N ASP A 6 1.29 -5.32 -5.56
CA ASP A 6 0.72 -5.19 -6.89
C ASP A 6 0.28 -3.76 -7.20
N MET A 7 -0.41 -3.12 -6.25
CA MET A 7 -0.79 -1.71 -6.34
C MET A 7 0.41 -0.77 -6.46
N LEU A 8 1.43 -0.99 -5.65
CA LEU A 8 2.65 -0.18 -5.67
C LEU A 8 3.41 -0.32 -6.99
N ARG A 9 3.46 -1.52 -7.57
CA ARG A 9 4.05 -1.75 -8.90
C ARG A 9 3.33 -0.99 -10.00
N GLY A 10 2.00 -0.89 -9.93
CA GLY A 10 1.19 -0.11 -10.88
C GLY A 10 1.24 1.41 -10.66
N SER A 11 1.50 1.86 -9.43
CA SER A 11 1.42 3.28 -9.04
C SER A 11 2.73 4.07 -9.28
N GLY A 12 3.85 3.38 -9.54
CA GLY A 12 5.13 3.98 -9.86
C GLY A 12 5.91 4.52 -8.65
N PRO A 13 7.11 5.12 -8.87
CA PRO A 13 8.06 5.48 -7.79
C PRO A 13 7.55 6.53 -6.80
N ASN A 14 6.56 7.34 -7.20
CA ASN A 14 5.88 8.31 -6.35
C ASN A 14 4.40 7.94 -6.09
N GLY A 15 4.07 6.67 -6.25
CA GLY A 15 2.73 6.14 -6.03
C GLY A 15 2.23 6.44 -4.63
N LYS A 16 1.11 7.16 -4.54
CA LYS A 16 0.45 7.49 -3.28
C LYS A 16 -0.75 6.58 -3.12
N LEU A 17 -0.69 5.68 -2.14
CA LEU A 17 -1.81 4.81 -1.83
C LEU A 17 -2.67 5.43 -0.73
N ARG A 18 -3.97 5.51 -0.99
CA ARG A 18 -4.96 5.87 0.03
C ARG A 18 -5.53 4.62 0.67
N LYS A 19 -5.95 4.73 1.92
CA LYS A 19 -6.59 3.63 2.65
C LYS A 19 -7.77 3.02 1.89
N ALA A 20 -8.62 3.87 1.31
CA ALA A 20 -9.79 3.44 0.56
C ALA A 20 -9.43 2.55 -0.65
N GLU A 21 -8.44 2.99 -1.44
CA GLU A 21 -7.94 2.24 -2.60
C GLU A 21 -7.44 0.85 -2.17
N ILE A 22 -6.57 0.82 -1.16
CA ILE A 22 -5.98 -0.43 -0.67
C ILE A 22 -7.06 -1.39 -0.16
N LEU A 23 -8.01 -0.90 0.62
CA LEU A 23 -9.12 -1.72 1.13
C LEU A 23 -9.99 -2.24 -0.01
N GLU A 24 -10.28 -1.41 -1.01
CA GLU A 24 -11.07 -1.83 -2.16
C GLU A 24 -10.38 -2.92 -2.97
N ALA A 25 -9.11 -2.73 -3.32
CA ALA A 25 -8.36 -3.75 -4.05
C ALA A 25 -8.15 -5.01 -3.21
N ALA A 26 -7.93 -4.87 -1.91
CA ALA A 26 -7.78 -6.02 -1.04
C ALA A 26 -9.09 -6.80 -0.91
N ARG A 27 -10.23 -6.09 -0.82
CA ARG A 27 -11.55 -6.71 -0.85
C ARG A 27 -11.83 -7.41 -2.18
N ARG A 28 -11.49 -6.79 -3.32
CA ARG A 28 -11.64 -7.40 -4.65
C ARG A 28 -10.77 -8.66 -4.80
N LYS A 29 -9.52 -8.62 -4.34
CA LYS A 29 -8.58 -9.75 -4.47
C LYS A 29 -8.87 -10.88 -3.48
N LEU A 30 -9.22 -10.56 -2.24
CA LEU A 30 -9.45 -11.54 -1.18
C LEU A 30 -10.90 -12.02 -1.11
N GLY A 31 -11.83 -11.33 -1.77
CA GLY A 31 -13.26 -11.63 -1.71
C GLY A 31 -13.89 -11.41 -0.33
N ARG A 32 -13.20 -10.74 0.59
CA ARG A 32 -13.63 -10.51 1.98
C ARG A 32 -13.21 -9.15 2.49
N ASP A 33 -13.85 -8.68 3.55
CA ASP A 33 -13.44 -7.46 4.24
C ASP A 33 -12.06 -7.65 4.90
N VAL A 34 -11.22 -6.61 4.82
CA VAL A 34 -9.88 -6.64 5.40
C VAL A 34 -9.91 -5.86 6.70
N PRO A 35 -9.71 -6.52 7.86
CA PRO A 35 -9.71 -5.82 9.13
C PRO A 35 -8.58 -4.81 9.17
N ASN A 36 -8.84 -3.68 9.84
CA ASN A 36 -7.92 -2.55 9.89
C ASN A 36 -6.54 -2.94 10.44
N THR A 37 -6.46 -3.94 11.31
CA THR A 37 -5.21 -4.47 11.88
C THR A 37 -4.31 -5.14 10.83
N GLU A 38 -4.90 -5.97 9.96
CA GLU A 38 -4.19 -6.64 8.84
C GLU A 38 -3.75 -5.61 7.81
N TYR A 39 -4.63 -4.65 7.51
CA TYR A 39 -4.32 -3.50 6.67
C TYR A 39 -3.11 -2.73 7.21
N ILE A 40 -3.15 -2.29 8.48
CA ILE A 40 -2.08 -1.50 9.10
C ILE A 40 -0.76 -2.28 9.09
N LYS A 41 -0.76 -3.57 9.44
CA LYS A 41 0.46 -4.40 9.37
C LYS A 41 1.02 -4.41 7.96
N ALA A 42 0.20 -4.78 6.96
CA ALA A 42 0.66 -4.92 5.59
C ALA A 42 1.20 -3.62 4.99
N VAL A 43 0.55 -2.48 5.27
CA VAL A 43 1.01 -1.18 4.77
C VAL A 43 2.19 -0.63 5.57
N SER A 44 2.26 -0.83 6.88
CA SER A 44 3.38 -0.33 7.71
C SER A 44 4.69 -1.05 7.39
N GLU A 45 4.61 -2.32 6.98
CA GLU A 45 5.79 -3.08 6.53
C GLU A 45 6.36 -2.57 5.20
N LEU A 46 5.51 -2.12 4.28
CA LEU A 46 5.89 -1.78 2.90
C LEU A 46 5.95 -0.27 2.63
N CYS A 47 5.22 0.52 3.40
CA CYS A 47 4.95 1.93 3.15
C CYS A 47 5.21 2.78 4.40
N ILE A 48 5.51 4.06 4.18
CA ILE A 48 5.58 5.09 5.20
C ILE A 48 4.30 5.91 5.16
N SER A 49 3.70 6.14 6.33
CA SER A 49 2.58 7.07 6.47
C SER A 49 3.05 8.52 6.27
N LYS A 50 2.39 9.24 5.36
CA LYS A 50 2.58 10.68 5.12
C LYS A 50 1.32 11.46 5.50
N GLY A 51 0.66 11.04 6.59
CA GLY A 51 -0.58 11.63 7.09
C GLY A 51 -1.81 11.03 6.44
N SER A 52 -2.22 11.56 5.28
CA SER A 52 -3.45 11.14 4.59
C SER A 52 -3.25 10.05 3.54
N TYR A 53 -2.00 9.73 3.20
CA TYR A 53 -1.65 8.70 2.23
C TYR A 53 -0.39 7.95 2.66
N TRP A 54 -0.21 6.79 2.05
CA TRP A 54 0.93 5.91 2.21
C TRP A 54 1.80 6.01 0.98
N VAL A 55 3.10 6.18 1.19
CA VAL A 55 4.10 6.10 0.12
C VAL A 55 4.94 4.87 0.35
N LEU A 56 5.41 4.25 -0.73
CA LEU A 56 6.39 3.16 -0.63
C LEU A 56 7.52 3.60 0.31
N LYS A 57 7.90 2.71 1.23
CA LYS A 57 9.09 2.91 2.03
C LYS A 57 10.24 2.97 1.04
N SER A 58 10.81 4.15 0.87
CA SER A 58 11.97 4.36 0.03
C SER A 58 13.12 3.53 0.59
N GLY A 59 13.27 2.31 0.09
CA GLY A 59 14.51 1.55 0.17
C GLY A 59 15.34 2.01 -1.01
N ASP A 60 16.19 3.01 -0.79
CA ASP A 60 17.22 3.50 -1.72
C ASP A 60 16.84 3.45 -3.21
N GLY A 61 15.97 4.38 -3.60
CA GLY A 61 15.70 4.70 -5.00
C GLY A 61 16.48 5.94 -5.43
N SER A 62 17.72 6.08 -4.97
CA SER A 62 18.69 7.04 -5.48
C SER A 62 19.06 6.63 -6.91
N LYS A 63 18.17 6.86 -7.88
CA LYS A 63 18.58 7.01 -9.27
C LYS A 63 18.91 8.50 -9.42
N GLN A 64 20.21 8.76 -9.43
CA GLN A 64 20.90 10.03 -9.68
C GLN A 64 20.33 10.79 -10.88
#